data_AF-A0A7W1IB72-F1
#
_entry.id   AF-A0A7W1IB72-F1
#
_cell.length_a   1.000
_cell.length_b   1.000
_cell.length_c   1.000
_cell.angle_alpha   90.00
_cell.angle_beta   90.00
_cell.angle_gamma   90.00
#
_symmetry.space_group_name_H-M   'P 1'
#
loop_
_entity.id
_entity.type
_entity.pdbx_description
1 polymer ?
#
loop_
_entity_poly.entity_id
_entity_poly.type
_entity_poly.pdbx_seq_one_letter_code
_entity_poly.pdbx_strand_id
1 'polypeptide(L)'
;GPHRDDLEISLDGRDIRVYGSAGQQRTAAIALRMLEASTLRLNSGLQPLLLLDDPFAELDVKRSSRILSLLMDQGLGQTILAVPRETDIPSEMVKLERRNIVDGRITVSGS
;
A
#
# COMPACT_ATOMS: atom_id res chain seq x y z
N GLY A 1 6.62 23.85 -19.83
CA GLY A 1 5.57 24.24 -18.86
C GLY A 1 5.21 23.02 -18.04
N PRO A 2 4.33 23.15 -17.01
CA PRO A 2 4.10 22.10 -16.01
C PRO A 2 3.75 20.72 -16.56
N HIS A 3 3.17 20.66 -17.77
CA HIS A 3 2.90 19.42 -18.51
C HIS A 3 4.15 18.62 -18.93
N ARG A 4 5.36 19.15 -18.73
CA ARG A 4 6.64 18.46 -19.00
C ARG A 4 7.43 18.14 -17.74
N ASP A 5 6.93 18.50 -16.57
CA ASP A 5 7.61 18.20 -15.31
C ASP A 5 7.48 16.68 -15.05
N ASP A 6 8.58 16.02 -14.69
CA ASP A 6 8.60 14.61 -14.32
C ASP A 6 9.01 14.48 -12.86
N LEU A 7 8.32 13.58 -12.15
CA LEU A 7 8.65 13.26 -10.76
C LEU A 7 9.68 12.12 -10.77
N GLU A 8 10.93 12.46 -10.50
CA GLU A 8 11.99 11.48 -10.30
C GLU A 8 11.97 10.95 -8.87
N ILE A 9 12.06 9.63 -8.73
CA ILE A 9 12.17 8.96 -7.43
C ILE A 9 13.48 8.19 -7.44
N SER A 10 14.42 8.66 -6.63
CA SER A 10 15.74 8.04 -6.52
C SER A 10 15.88 7.22 -5.26
N LEU A 11 16.56 6.08 -5.35
CA LEU A 11 17.08 5.32 -4.21
C LEU A 11 18.61 5.24 -4.34
N ASP A 12 19.33 5.65 -3.30
CA ASP A 12 20.81 5.72 -3.30
C ASP A 12 21.38 6.47 -4.53
N GLY A 13 20.71 7.54 -4.93
CA GLY A 13 21.09 8.39 -6.06
C GLY A 13 20.83 7.78 -7.45
N ARG A 14 20.07 6.67 -7.54
CA ARG A 14 19.68 6.03 -8.80
C ARG A 14 18.18 6.07 -8.99
N ASP A 15 17.73 6.38 -10.21
CA ASP A 15 16.31 6.34 -10.57
C ASP A 15 15.73 4.94 -10.35
N ILE A 16 14.72 4.85 -9.48
CA ILE A 16 14.06 3.60 -9.13
C ILE A 16 13.27 3.02 -10.30
N ARG A 17 12.80 3.87 -11.22
CA ARG A 17 12.05 3.47 -12.42
C ARG A 17 12.91 2.64 -13.36
N VAL A 18 14.21 2.97 -13.44
CA VAL A 18 15.16 2.31 -14.34
C VAL A 18 15.94 1.20 -13.64
N TYR A 19 16.40 1.44 -12.42
CA TYR A 19 17.36 0.56 -11.74
C TYR A 19 16.79 -0.19 -10.53
N GLY A 20 15.59 0.16 -10.08
CA GLY A 20 14.94 -0.51 -8.96
C GLY A 20 14.44 -1.90 -9.34
N SER A 21 14.57 -2.87 -8.43
CA SER A 21 13.87 -4.14 -8.56
C SER A 21 12.35 -3.94 -8.47
N ALA A 22 11.57 -4.91 -8.96
CA ALA A 22 10.11 -4.84 -8.90
C ALA A 22 9.58 -4.56 -7.48
N GLY A 23 10.14 -5.23 -6.47
CA GLY A 23 9.79 -4.98 -5.07
C GLY A 23 10.18 -3.58 -4.57
N GLN A 24 11.28 -3.00 -5.05
CA GLN A 24 11.66 -1.61 -4.74
C GLN A 24 10.70 -0.61 -5.37
N GLN A 25 10.35 -0.80 -6.65
CA GLN A 25 9.39 0.04 -7.36
C GLN A 25 8.02 0.01 -6.68
N ARG A 26 7.54 -1.18 -6.28
CA ARG A 26 6.28 -1.33 -5.54
C ARG A 26 6.32 -0.67 -4.18
N THR A 27 7.41 -0.84 -3.44
CA THR A 27 7.60 -0.18 -2.13
C THR A 27 7.55 1.34 -2.27
N ALA A 28 8.21 1.91 -3.29
CA ALA A 28 8.16 3.34 -3.55
C ALA A 28 6.77 3.82 -3.98
N ALA A 29 6.07 3.07 -4.82
CA ALA A 29 4.69 3.39 -5.21
C ALA A 29 3.76 3.44 -3.99
N ILE A 30 3.87 2.47 -3.07
CA ILE A 30 3.09 2.47 -1.83
C ILE A 30 3.46 3.67 -0.95
N ALA A 31 4.75 3.96 -0.78
CA ALA A 31 5.19 5.12 -0.02
C ALA A 31 4.65 6.45 -0.60
N LEU A 32 4.59 6.59 -1.93
CA LEU A 32 3.97 7.75 -2.57
C LEU A 32 2.48 7.86 -2.26
N ARG A 33 1.72 6.76 -2.29
CA ARG A 33 0.29 6.78 -1.94
C ARG A 33 0.07 7.17 -0.49
N MET A 34 0.94 6.73 0.41
CA MET A 34 0.91 7.13 1.82
C MET A 34 1.25 8.61 2.00
N LEU A 35 2.24 9.12 1.26
CA LEU A 35 2.58 10.54 1.24
C LEU A 35 1.40 11.37 0.74
N GLU A 36 0.80 10.97 -0.39
CA GLU A 36 -0.40 11.59 -0.96
C GLU A 36 -1.55 11.65 0.07
N ALA A 37 -1.86 10.53 0.74
CA ALA A 37 -2.88 10.47 1.77
C ALA A 37 -2.58 11.42 2.95
N SER A 38 -1.31 11.46 3.41
CA SER A 38 -0.89 12.37 4.47
C SER A 38 -1.01 13.83 4.05
N THR A 39 -0.59 14.17 2.82
CA THR A 39 -0.72 15.51 2.25
C THR A 39 -2.17 15.95 2.12
N LEU A 40 -3.06 15.06 1.65
CA LEU A 40 -4.50 15.34 1.58
C LEU A 40 -5.08 15.61 2.97
N ARG A 41 -4.71 14.79 3.95
CA ARG A 41 -5.15 14.97 5.34
C ARG A 41 -4.71 16.30 5.93
N LEU A 42 -3.45 16.68 5.71
CA LEU A 42 -2.90 17.95 6.21
C LEU A 42 -3.60 19.17 5.58
N ASN A 43 -3.90 19.11 4.28
CA ASN A 43 -4.50 20.25 3.57
C ASN A 43 -6.01 20.37 3.75
N SER A 44 -6.72 19.25 3.86
CA SER A 44 -8.19 19.24 3.94
C SER A 44 -8.73 19.08 5.38
N GLY A 45 -7.91 18.59 6.31
CA GLY A 45 -8.34 18.17 7.65
C GLY A 45 -9.15 16.87 7.67
N LEU A 46 -9.40 16.23 6.51
CA LEU A 46 -10.18 15.01 6.40
C LEU A 46 -9.27 13.78 6.32
N GLN A 47 -9.68 12.67 6.94
CA GLN A 47 -8.96 11.40 6.80
C GLN A 47 -9.38 10.70 5.50
N PRO A 48 -8.44 10.42 4.57
CA PRO A 48 -8.75 9.72 3.34
C PRO A 48 -9.02 8.22 3.59
N LEU A 49 -9.80 7.60 2.71
CA LEU A 49 -9.91 6.14 2.59
C LEU A 49 -8.81 5.65 1.63
N LEU A 50 -7.88 4.85 2.14
CA LEU A 50 -6.81 4.29 1.32
C LEU A 50 -7.23 2.91 0.76
N LEU A 51 -7.19 2.77 -0.56
CA LEU A 51 -7.47 1.51 -1.26
C LEU A 51 -6.18 1.02 -1.91
N LEU A 52 -5.71 -0.17 -1.52
CA LEU A 52 -4.54 -0.79 -2.15
C LEU A 52 -4.91 -2.14 -2.74
N ASP A 53 -4.63 -2.29 -4.03
CA ASP A 53 -4.82 -3.53 -4.78
C ASP A 53 -3.48 -4.26 -4.87
N ASP A 54 -3.43 -5.43 -4.25
CA ASP A 54 -2.26 -6.32 -4.15
C ASP A 54 -0.94 -5.60 -3.77
N PRO A 55 -0.90 -4.88 -2.62
CA PRO A 55 0.29 -4.13 -2.22
C PRO A 55 1.48 -5.03 -1.83
N PHE A 56 1.23 -6.30 -1.50
CA PHE A 56 2.25 -7.23 -1.02
C PHE A 56 2.80 -8.18 -2.08
N ALA A 57 2.26 -8.16 -3.30
CA ALA A 57 2.81 -8.92 -4.42
C ALA A 57 4.31 -8.70 -4.58
N GLU A 58 5.07 -9.79 -4.74
CA GLU A 58 6.52 -9.78 -5.00
C GLU A 58 7.37 -9.13 -3.89
N LEU A 59 6.78 -8.91 -2.71
CA LEU A 59 7.51 -8.47 -1.51
C LEU A 59 7.85 -9.67 -0.64
N ASP A 60 9.10 -9.72 -0.18
CA ASP A 60 9.48 -10.62 0.90
C ASP A 60 8.81 -10.20 2.22
N VAL A 61 8.71 -11.16 3.15
CA VAL A 61 8.08 -10.97 4.46
C VAL A 61 8.57 -9.72 5.18
N LYS A 62 9.88 -9.46 5.15
CA LYS A 62 10.49 -8.31 5.84
C LYS A 62 10.02 -6.98 5.25
N ARG A 63 9.90 -6.88 3.92
CA ARG A 63 9.36 -5.68 3.27
C ARG A 63 7.88 -5.49 3.57
N SER A 64 7.08 -6.56 3.48
CA SER A 64 5.65 -6.51 3.78
C SER A 64 5.38 -6.06 5.22
N SER A 65 6.10 -6.64 6.21
CA SER A 65 6.01 -6.19 7.60
C SER A 65 6.36 -4.71 7.77
N ARG A 66 7.40 -4.22 7.08
CA ARG A 66 7.79 -2.80 7.16
C ARG A 66 6.74 -1.87 6.57
N ILE A 67 6.15 -2.23 5.43
CA ILE A 67 5.04 -1.45 4.85
C ILE A 67 3.85 -1.43 5.80
N LEU A 68 3.54 -2.57 6.41
CA LEU A 68 2.46 -2.66 7.39
C LEU A 68 2.68 -1.80 8.62
N SER A 69 3.88 -1.80 9.21
CA SER A 69 4.19 -0.91 10.32
C SER A 69 3.95 0.55 9.92
N LEU A 70 4.36 0.95 8.71
CA LEU A 70 4.12 2.31 8.22
C LEU A 70 2.62 2.60 8.05
N LEU A 71 1.82 1.65 7.55
CA LEU A 71 0.38 1.82 7.38
C LEU A 71 -0.34 1.94 8.74
N MET A 72 0.09 1.17 9.74
CA MET A 72 -0.49 1.18 11.09
C MET A 72 -0.07 2.42 11.89
N ASP A 73 1.19 2.87 11.77
CA ASP A 73 1.74 3.97 12.60
C ASP A 73 1.31 5.37 12.13
N GLN A 74 1.01 5.55 10.84
CA GLN A 74 0.83 6.89 10.25
C GLN A 74 -0.58 7.50 10.45
N GLY A 75 -1.47 6.83 11.19
CA GLY A 75 -2.82 7.33 11.47
C GLY A 75 -3.60 7.67 10.19
N LEU A 76 -3.36 6.92 9.10
CA LEU A 76 -3.81 7.23 7.74
C LEU A 76 -5.32 7.14 7.53
N GLY A 77 -6.09 6.90 8.59
CA GLY A 77 -7.53 6.66 8.51
C GLY A 77 -7.83 5.20 8.18
N GLN A 78 -8.95 4.97 7.50
CA GLN A 78 -9.36 3.63 7.10
C GLN A 78 -8.57 3.18 5.87
N THR A 79 -8.09 1.94 5.88
CA THR A 79 -7.41 1.32 4.74
C THR A 79 -8.12 0.01 4.37
N ILE A 80 -8.38 -0.21 3.07
CA ILE A 80 -8.91 -1.45 2.52
C ILE A 80 -7.84 -2.03 1.58
N LEU A 81 -7.57 -3.31 1.75
CA LEU A 81 -6.54 -4.04 1.04
C LEU A 81 -7.19 -5.22 0.32
N ALA A 82 -6.95 -5.33 -0.98
CA ALA A 82 -7.34 -6.49 -1.77
C ALA A 82 -6.09 -7.34 -2.04
N VAL A 83 -6.19 -8.65 -1.79
CA VAL A 83 -5.12 -9.60 -2.08
C VAL A 83 -5.72 -10.84 -2.73
N PRO A 84 -5.01 -11.49 -3.66
CA PRO A 84 -5.55 -12.64 -4.38
C PRO A 84 -5.55 -13.93 -3.54
N ARG A 85 -4.68 -14.03 -2.53
CA ARG A 85 -4.55 -15.24 -1.70
C ARG A 85 -4.38 -14.87 -0.22
N GLU A 86 -4.92 -15.73 0.65
CA GLU A 86 -4.76 -15.58 2.10
C GLU A 86 -3.29 -15.67 2.53
N THR A 87 -2.47 -16.44 1.82
CA THR A 87 -1.02 -16.57 2.08
C THR A 87 -0.25 -15.27 1.84
N ASP A 88 -0.82 -14.34 1.08
CA ASP A 88 -0.18 -13.06 0.77
C ASP A 88 -0.44 -12.03 1.88
N ILE A 89 -1.31 -12.37 2.84
CA ILE A 89 -1.59 -11.56 4.03
C ILE A 89 -0.49 -11.80 5.06
N PRO A 90 0.29 -10.77 5.44
CA PRO A 90 1.30 -10.93 6.48
C PRO A 90 0.67 -11.30 7.82
N SER A 91 1.38 -12.07 8.63
CA SER A 91 0.83 -12.66 9.87
C SER A 91 0.37 -11.59 10.88
N GLU A 92 0.96 -10.40 10.83
CA GLU A 92 0.60 -9.23 11.64
C GLU A 92 -0.82 -8.73 11.34
N MET A 93 -1.34 -8.96 10.13
CA MET A 93 -2.66 -8.54 9.69
C MET A 93 -3.77 -9.56 9.95
N VAL A 94 -3.45 -10.79 10.38
CA VAL A 94 -4.44 -11.86 10.57
C VAL A 94 -5.55 -11.45 11.57
N LYS A 95 -5.26 -10.48 12.44
CA LYS A 95 -6.20 -9.92 13.43
C LYS A 95 -7.19 -8.90 12.85
N LEU A 96 -6.99 -8.41 11.63
CA LEU A 96 -7.88 -7.44 11.00
C LEU A 96 -9.16 -8.12 10.49
N GLU A 97 -10.22 -7.32 10.30
CA GLU A 97 -11.45 -7.81 9.67
C GLU A 97 -11.14 -8.27 8.25
N ARG A 98 -11.63 -9.47 7.90
CA ARG A 98 -11.41 -10.08 6.58
C ARG A 98 -12.74 -10.44 5.95
N ARG A 99 -12.82 -10.21 4.64
CA ARG A 99 -13.96 -10.62 3.82
C ARG A 99 -13.43 -11.30 2.57
N ASN A 100 -14.11 -12.37 2.16
CA ASN A 100 -13.79 -13.07 0.93
C ASN A 100 -14.67 -12.55 -0.20
N ILE A 101 -14.16 -12.56 -1.42
CA ILE A 101 -14.95 -12.24 -2.61
C ILE A 101 -14.98 -13.49 -3.49
N VAL A 102 -16.17 -14.06 -3.68
CA VAL A 102 -16.40 -15.25 -4.50
C VAL A 102 -17.58 -14.98 -5.42
N ASP A 103 -17.42 -15.22 -6.72
CA ASP A 103 -18.43 -14.97 -7.76
C ASP A 103 -19.04 -13.55 -7.70
N GLY A 104 -18.19 -12.54 -7.44
CA GLY A 104 -18.60 -11.14 -7.33
C GLY A 104 -19.37 -10.80 -6.05
N ARG A 105 -19.44 -11.71 -5.07
CA ARG A 105 -20.13 -11.50 -3.79
C ARG A 105 -19.15 -11.48 -2.64
N ILE A 106 -19.32 -10.51 -1.75
CA ILE A 106 -18.57 -10.40 -0.50
C ILE A 106 -19.19 -11.36 0.52
N THR A 107 -18.42 -12.33 1.00
CA THR A 107 -18.81 -13.25 2.07
C THR A 107 -18.00 -12.95 3.34
N VAL A 108 -18.66 -13.08 4.49
CA VAL A 108 -18.01 -12.91 5.79
C VAL A 108 -17.44 -14.26 6.21
N SER A 109 -16.14 -14.32 6.48
CA SER A 109 -15.50 -15.53 6.99
C SER A 109 -15.84 -15.68 8.47
N GLY A 110 -16.86 -16.49 8.79
CA GLY A 110 -17.18 -16.90 10.16
C GLY A 110 -18.60 -16.53 10.62
N SER A 111 -19.48 -17.53 10.53
CA SER A 111 -20.30 -17.97 11.66
C SER A 111 -20.04 -19.47 11.84
#